data_AF-A0A7S0DZA3-F1
#
_entry.id   AF-A0A7S0DZA3-F1
#
_cell.length_a   1.000
_cell.length_b   1.000
_cell.length_c   1.000
_cell.angle_alpha   90.00
_cell.angle_beta   90.00
_cell.angle_gamma   90.00
#
_symmetry.space_group_name_H-M   'P 1'
#
loop_
_entity.id
_entity.type
_entity.pdbx_description
1 polymer ?
#
loop_
_entity_poly.entity_id
_entity_poly.type
_entity_poly.pdbx_seq_one_letter_code
_entity_poly.pdbx_strand_id
1 'polypeptide(L)'
;RFLSPPPPPPPPPPPPPAEPAEPPADVKLIKDGKSLINSYCAQWRDDKSASAPDKQVKYMIQCMQQDCVQSLEGGNINDPTLYGCRFLDVDGFCYAYGTAQMWCRDHPTSKYCNDGGEQFAIPPLGSASVATWVPKQDIPVYSGVAIDPGVPRYGCACMPNCACTKKSCRCVDVQQKAVGSSEEAAKFPSKVYEDSNKAGECDCKCAGQDA
;
A
#
# COMPACT_ATOMS: atom_id res chain seq x y z
N ARG A 1 -54.12 -33.03 40.62
CA ARG A 1 -53.36 -31.83 40.17
C ARG A 1 -52.01 -32.32 39.67
N PHE A 2 -51.85 -32.47 38.35
CA PHE A 2 -50.56 -32.84 37.78
C PHE A 2 -49.67 -31.60 37.75
N LEU A 3 -48.52 -31.67 38.43
CA LEU A 3 -47.50 -30.62 38.38
C LEU A 3 -46.79 -30.74 37.03
N SER A 4 -46.86 -29.68 36.22
CA SER A 4 -46.10 -29.60 34.98
C SER A 4 -44.60 -29.65 35.28
N PRO A 5 -43.81 -30.39 34.49
CA PRO A 5 -42.37 -30.43 34.66
C PRO A 5 -41.75 -29.04 34.41
N PRO A 6 -40.66 -28.70 35.11
CA PRO A 6 -39.96 -27.44 34.92
C PRO A 6 -39.43 -27.33 33.49
N PRO A 7 -39.40 -26.12 32.91
CA PRO A 7 -38.86 -25.91 31.58
C PRO A 7 -37.38 -26.30 31.52
N PRO A 8 -36.90 -26.81 30.37
CA PRO A 8 -35.50 -27.13 30.19
C PRO A 8 -34.63 -25.87 30.37
N PRO A 9 -33.40 -26.03 30.90
CA PRO A 9 -32.47 -24.92 31.00
C PRO A 9 -32.20 -24.32 29.62
N PRO A 10 -31.97 -22.99 29.54
CA PRO A 10 -31.61 -22.36 28.28
C PRO A 10 -30.32 -22.99 27.73
N PRO A 11 -30.18 -23.09 26.39
CA PRO A 11 -28.96 -23.58 25.78
C PRO A 11 -27.79 -22.68 26.19
N PRO A 12 -26.58 -23.26 26.35
CA PRO A 12 -25.39 -22.46 26.60
C PRO A 12 -25.19 -21.44 25.48
N PRO A 13 -24.66 -20.23 25.80
CA PRO A 13 -24.32 -19.26 24.77
C PRO A 13 -23.33 -19.87 23.76
N PRO A 14 -23.43 -19.49 22.48
CA PRO A 14 -22.46 -19.95 21.48
C PRO A 14 -21.04 -19.57 21.92
N PRO A 15 -20.04 -20.42 21.63
CA PRO A 15 -18.65 -20.07 21.92
C PRO A 15 -18.29 -18.76 21.24
N PRO A 16 -17.38 -17.96 21.83
CA PRO A 16 -16.85 -16.77 21.18
C PRO A 16 -16.35 -17.13 19.77
N PRO A 17 -16.51 -16.24 18.77
CA PRO A 17 -15.86 -16.42 17.47
C PRO A 17 -14.39 -16.75 17.70
N ALA A 18 -13.90 -17.82 17.10
CA ALA A 18 -12.49 -18.16 17.16
C ALA A 18 -11.68 -16.93 16.69
N GLU A 19 -10.63 -16.57 17.43
CA GLU A 19 -9.68 -15.57 16.94
C GLU A 19 -9.23 -15.98 15.53
N PRO A 20 -9.13 -15.05 14.57
CA PRO A 20 -8.67 -15.38 13.24
C PRO A 20 -7.31 -16.05 13.35
N ALA A 21 -7.22 -17.30 12.87
CA ALA A 21 -5.96 -18.03 12.81
C ALA A 21 -4.89 -17.15 12.14
N GLU A 22 -3.67 -17.20 12.65
CA GLU A 22 -2.55 -16.54 11.99
C GLU A 22 -2.44 -17.02 10.54
N PRO A 23 -2.12 -16.12 9.59
CA PRO A 23 -1.99 -16.49 8.19
C PRO A 23 -0.89 -17.56 8.04
N PRO A 24 -1.11 -18.58 7.20
CA PRO A 24 -0.09 -19.59 6.94
C PRO A 24 1.22 -18.96 6.44
N ALA A 25 2.38 -19.43 6.91
CA ALA A 25 3.67 -18.79 6.62
C ALA A 25 4.01 -18.72 5.11
N ASP A 26 3.50 -19.67 4.32
CA ASP A 26 3.68 -19.77 2.88
C ASP A 26 2.93 -18.67 2.09
N VAL A 27 1.93 -18.02 2.68
CA VAL A 27 1.24 -16.89 2.02
C VAL A 27 2.08 -15.62 2.02
N LYS A 28 3.13 -15.57 2.86
CA LYS A 28 4.09 -14.46 2.94
C LYS A 28 3.45 -13.11 3.30
N LEU A 29 2.52 -13.12 4.25
CA LEU A 29 2.00 -11.89 4.85
C LEU A 29 2.95 -11.31 5.90
N ILE A 30 3.42 -12.17 6.80
CA ILE A 30 4.21 -11.78 7.97
C ILE A 30 5.38 -12.75 8.13
N LYS A 31 6.52 -12.22 8.55
CA LYS A 31 7.67 -12.99 9.01
C LYS A 31 8.25 -12.32 10.25
N ASP A 32 8.49 -13.10 11.31
CA ASP A 32 9.07 -12.60 12.57
C ASP A 32 8.29 -11.39 13.14
N GLY A 33 6.95 -11.45 13.06
CA GLY A 33 6.05 -10.38 13.53
C GLY A 33 6.00 -9.13 12.66
N LYS A 34 6.68 -9.10 11.50
CA LYS A 34 6.69 -7.98 10.57
C LYS A 34 6.05 -8.30 9.24
N SER A 35 5.31 -7.35 8.69
CA SER A 35 4.72 -7.43 7.34
C SER A 35 5.80 -7.65 6.27
N LEU A 36 5.54 -8.52 5.32
CA LEU A 36 6.37 -8.71 4.13
C LEU A 36 5.90 -7.76 3.01
N ILE A 37 6.41 -6.54 3.08
CA ILE A 37 6.13 -5.42 2.18
C ILE A 37 7.34 -5.13 1.26
N ASN A 38 7.17 -4.21 0.31
CA ASN A 38 8.23 -3.83 -0.61
C ASN A 38 9.51 -3.39 0.12
N SER A 39 10.68 -3.69 -0.46
CA SER A 39 11.95 -3.60 0.26
C SER A 39 12.25 -2.21 0.82
N TYR A 40 11.94 -1.14 0.06
CA TYR A 40 12.14 0.23 0.55
C TYR A 40 11.08 0.65 1.57
N CYS A 41 9.87 0.10 1.49
CA CYS A 41 8.85 0.28 2.51
C CYS A 41 9.25 -0.38 3.83
N ALA A 42 9.81 -1.59 3.77
CA ALA A 42 10.39 -2.28 4.91
C ALA A 42 11.56 -1.49 5.52
N GLN A 43 12.48 -0.98 4.69
CA GLN A 43 13.58 -0.12 5.14
C GLN A 43 13.07 1.15 5.84
N TRP A 44 12.08 1.84 5.27
CA TRP A 44 11.48 3.00 5.93
C TRP A 44 10.85 2.61 7.26
N ARG A 45 10.01 1.56 7.30
CA ARG A 45 9.35 1.09 8.51
C ARG A 45 10.36 0.78 9.62
N ASP A 46 11.43 0.07 9.27
CA ASP A 46 12.41 -0.45 10.22
C ASP A 46 13.42 0.62 10.67
N ASP A 47 13.76 1.59 9.80
CA ASP A 47 14.78 2.61 10.08
C ASP A 47 14.21 4.00 10.43
N LYS A 48 12.89 4.24 10.33
CA LYS A 48 12.29 5.59 10.45
C LYS A 48 12.69 6.34 11.72
N SER A 49 12.71 5.67 12.88
CA SER A 49 13.04 6.30 14.16
C SER A 49 14.54 6.58 14.36
N ALA A 50 15.42 5.88 13.64
CA ALA A 50 16.87 5.99 13.77
C ALA A 50 17.52 6.80 12.63
N SER A 51 16.81 7.03 11.53
CA SER A 51 17.32 7.74 10.36
C SER A 51 17.10 9.24 10.45
N ALA A 52 18.03 10.00 9.85
CA ALA A 52 17.83 11.42 9.63
C ALA A 52 16.59 11.70 8.75
N PRO A 53 15.89 12.83 8.92
CA PRO A 53 14.67 13.16 8.18
C PRO A 53 14.77 13.03 6.66
N ASP A 54 15.87 13.50 6.07
CA ASP A 54 16.12 13.42 4.63
C ASP A 54 16.18 11.97 4.12
N LYS A 55 16.80 11.09 4.91
CA LYS A 55 16.86 9.65 4.62
C LYS A 55 15.49 8.99 4.74
N GLN A 56 14.67 9.38 5.71
CA GLN A 56 13.28 8.91 5.82
C GLN A 56 12.47 9.29 4.56
N VAL A 57 12.55 10.55 4.13
CA VAL A 57 11.86 11.02 2.91
C VAL A 57 12.37 10.24 1.69
N LYS A 58 13.68 10.04 1.56
CA LYS A 58 14.27 9.27 0.45
C LYS A 58 13.74 7.84 0.38
N TYR A 59 13.73 7.11 1.50
CA TYR A 59 13.18 5.76 1.53
C TYR A 59 11.69 5.73 1.24
N MET A 60 10.93 6.72 1.73
CA MET A 60 9.51 6.82 1.42
C MET A 60 9.27 7.07 -0.07
N ILE A 61 10.07 7.91 -0.74
CA ILE A 61 10.00 8.09 -2.21
C ILE A 61 10.18 6.74 -2.91
N GLN A 62 11.23 5.99 -2.55
CA GLN A 62 11.52 4.70 -3.17
C GLN A 62 10.45 3.65 -2.85
N CYS A 63 9.90 3.68 -1.64
CA CYS A 63 8.78 2.84 -1.23
C CYS A 63 7.53 3.12 -2.07
N MET A 64 7.10 4.39 -2.15
CA MET A 64 5.94 4.79 -2.97
C MET A 64 6.15 4.47 -4.45
N GLN A 65 7.38 4.55 -4.95
CA GLN A 65 7.71 4.14 -6.30
C GLN A 65 7.50 2.63 -6.52
N GLN A 66 7.95 1.79 -5.59
CA GLN A 66 7.72 0.34 -5.65
C GLN A 66 6.23 -0.01 -5.56
N ASP A 67 5.51 0.58 -4.60
CA ASP A 67 4.07 0.36 -4.43
C ASP A 67 3.28 0.85 -5.66
N CYS A 68 3.70 1.97 -6.27
CA CYS A 68 3.11 2.47 -7.51
C CYS A 68 3.34 1.52 -8.68
N VAL A 69 4.58 1.06 -8.91
CA VAL A 69 4.88 0.08 -9.95
C VAL A 69 4.05 -1.18 -9.74
N GLN A 70 4.03 -1.69 -8.50
CA GLN A 70 3.20 -2.83 -8.15
C GLN A 70 1.72 -2.55 -8.39
N SER A 71 1.21 -1.35 -8.16
CA SER A 71 -0.21 -1.04 -8.44
C SER A 71 -0.57 -1.11 -9.93
N LEU A 72 0.40 -0.89 -10.82
CA LEU A 72 0.23 -1.02 -12.27
C LEU A 72 0.27 -2.49 -12.75
N GLU A 73 0.64 -3.41 -11.87
CA GLU A 73 0.61 -4.84 -12.12
C GLU A 73 -0.81 -5.41 -12.08
N GLY A 74 -0.99 -6.57 -12.73
CA GLY A 74 -2.30 -7.20 -12.94
C GLY A 74 -2.66 -7.27 -14.43
N GLY A 75 -3.63 -8.11 -14.76
CA GLY A 75 -4.16 -8.25 -16.12
C GLY A 75 -3.25 -8.96 -17.14
N ASN A 76 -1.97 -9.16 -16.85
CA ASN A 76 -1.06 -9.91 -17.70
C ASN A 76 -1.17 -11.43 -17.44
N ILE A 77 -1.91 -12.14 -18.28
CA ILE A 77 -2.06 -13.60 -18.19
C ILE A 77 -0.73 -14.36 -18.29
N ASN A 78 0.29 -13.76 -18.92
CA ASN A 78 1.60 -14.37 -19.10
C ASN A 78 2.54 -14.14 -17.92
N ASP A 79 2.17 -13.26 -17.00
CA ASP A 79 2.87 -13.09 -15.73
C ASP A 79 1.88 -13.18 -14.57
N PRO A 80 1.49 -14.42 -14.20
CA PRO A 80 0.52 -14.63 -13.15
C PRO A 80 1.06 -14.26 -11.77
N THR A 81 2.31 -13.80 -11.65
CA THR A 81 2.91 -13.42 -10.36
C THR A 81 2.75 -11.92 -10.05
N LEU A 82 2.32 -11.14 -11.03
CA LEU A 82 2.08 -9.70 -10.94
C LEU A 82 0.59 -9.45 -10.69
N TYR A 83 0.21 -9.36 -9.42
CA TYR A 83 -1.20 -9.29 -9.02
C TYR A 83 -1.72 -7.89 -8.77
N GLY A 84 -0.85 -6.89 -8.71
CA GLY A 84 -1.25 -5.54 -8.31
C GLY A 84 -0.99 -5.26 -6.83
N CYS A 85 -1.48 -4.10 -6.38
CA CYS A 85 -1.55 -3.73 -4.98
C CYS A 85 -2.97 -3.32 -4.60
N ARG A 86 -3.62 -4.11 -3.74
CA ARG A 86 -4.94 -3.81 -3.14
C ARG A 86 -4.90 -3.88 -1.63
N PHE A 87 -4.29 -4.94 -1.11
CA PHE A 87 -4.21 -5.19 0.32
C PHE A 87 -2.90 -4.64 0.87
N LEU A 88 -3.04 -3.91 1.96
CA LEU A 88 -1.99 -3.16 2.62
C LEU A 88 -1.72 -3.74 4.00
N ASP A 89 -0.52 -3.50 4.49
CA ASP A 89 -0.18 -3.77 5.87
C ASP A 89 -0.70 -2.68 6.83
N VAL A 90 -0.38 -2.80 8.12
CA VAL A 90 -0.83 -1.86 9.16
C VAL A 90 -0.31 -0.43 8.96
N ASP A 91 0.86 -0.27 8.36
CA ASP A 91 1.41 1.03 8.01
C ASP A 91 0.87 1.55 6.66
N GLY A 92 0.03 0.77 5.96
CA GLY A 92 -0.59 1.14 4.70
C GLY A 92 0.32 0.97 3.48
N PHE A 93 1.27 0.01 3.52
CA PHE A 93 2.12 -0.36 2.40
C PHE A 93 1.65 -1.64 1.71
N CYS A 94 1.89 -1.76 0.41
CA CYS A 94 1.53 -2.95 -0.35
C CYS A 94 2.27 -4.20 0.18
N TYR A 95 1.55 -5.30 0.39
CA TYR A 95 2.20 -6.60 0.53
C TYR A 95 2.94 -6.94 -0.77
N ALA A 96 4.23 -7.29 -0.64
CA ALA A 96 5.12 -7.47 -1.78
C ALA A 96 4.89 -8.76 -2.56
N TYR A 97 4.19 -9.72 -1.96
CA TYR A 97 4.00 -11.04 -2.55
C TYR A 97 2.58 -11.20 -3.07
N GLY A 98 2.48 -11.64 -4.33
CA GLY A 98 1.21 -12.01 -4.94
C GLY A 98 0.37 -13.01 -4.14
N THR A 99 1.03 -13.98 -3.50
CA THR A 99 0.37 -14.94 -2.61
C THR A 99 -0.32 -14.27 -1.43
N ALA A 100 0.27 -13.20 -0.88
CA ALA A 100 -0.31 -12.44 0.21
C ALA A 100 -1.51 -11.62 -0.26
N GLN A 101 -1.39 -10.94 -1.39
CA GLN A 101 -2.48 -10.18 -2.03
C GLN A 101 -3.69 -11.08 -2.32
N MET A 102 -3.45 -12.25 -2.91
CA MET A 102 -4.49 -13.23 -3.24
C MET A 102 -5.12 -13.87 -2.01
N TRP A 103 -4.31 -14.22 -1.00
CA TRP A 103 -4.84 -14.73 0.26
C TRP A 103 -5.75 -13.70 0.93
N CYS A 104 -5.35 -12.42 0.96
CA CYS A 104 -6.17 -11.35 1.52
C CYS A 104 -7.47 -11.13 0.74
N ARG A 105 -7.45 -11.28 -0.58
CA ARG A 105 -8.67 -11.26 -1.41
C ARG A 105 -9.67 -12.32 -0.98
N ASP A 106 -9.17 -13.51 -0.68
CA ASP A 106 -10.00 -14.66 -0.28
C ASP A 106 -10.35 -14.62 1.23
N HIS A 107 -9.67 -13.78 2.01
CA HIS A 107 -9.86 -13.59 3.47
C HIS A 107 -10.00 -12.10 3.85
N PRO A 108 -10.96 -11.36 3.27
CA PRO A 108 -11.02 -9.90 3.38
C PRO A 108 -11.33 -9.40 4.80
N THR A 109 -11.80 -10.26 5.70
CA THR A 109 -12.08 -9.93 7.11
C THR A 109 -10.89 -10.17 8.04
N SER A 110 -9.76 -10.66 7.50
CA SER A 110 -8.54 -10.83 8.28
C SER A 110 -8.01 -9.48 8.76
N LYS A 111 -7.67 -9.39 10.05
CA LYS A 111 -7.04 -8.20 10.65
C LYS A 111 -5.71 -7.80 10.00
N TYR A 112 -5.11 -8.70 9.22
CA TYR A 112 -3.87 -8.46 8.49
C TYR A 112 -4.09 -7.85 7.11
N CYS A 113 -5.32 -7.77 6.62
CA CYS A 113 -5.64 -7.38 5.25
C CYS A 113 -6.37 -6.04 5.24
N ASN A 114 -5.62 -4.93 5.23
CA ASN A 114 -6.23 -3.62 5.06
C ASN A 114 -6.58 -3.44 3.58
N ASP A 115 -7.87 -3.52 3.25
CA ASP A 115 -8.35 -3.44 1.87
C ASP A 115 -8.44 -1.99 1.39
N GLY A 116 -7.66 -1.63 0.36
CA GLY A 116 -7.78 -0.34 -0.34
C GLY A 116 -9.02 -0.23 -1.22
N GLY A 117 -9.74 -1.34 -1.44
CA GLY A 117 -10.94 -1.44 -2.25
C GLY A 117 -10.68 -2.06 -3.62
N GLU A 118 -11.73 -2.57 -4.27
CA GLU A 118 -11.58 -3.30 -5.53
C GLU A 118 -11.00 -2.47 -6.68
N GLN A 119 -11.11 -1.14 -6.62
CA GLN A 119 -10.58 -0.23 -7.65
C GLN A 119 -9.08 0.04 -7.50
N PHE A 120 -8.45 -0.35 -6.38
CA PHE A 120 -7.01 -0.18 -6.19
C PHE A 120 -6.16 -1.06 -7.11
N ALA A 121 -6.73 -2.15 -7.64
CA ALA A 121 -6.00 -3.09 -8.47
C ALA A 121 -6.79 -3.52 -9.70
N ILE A 122 -6.06 -3.91 -10.72
CA ILE A 122 -6.58 -4.54 -11.94
C ILE A 122 -6.88 -6.03 -11.62
N PRO A 123 -7.81 -6.70 -12.34
CA PRO A 123 -7.99 -8.14 -12.22
C PRO A 123 -6.67 -8.93 -12.31
N PRO A 124 -6.50 -10.03 -11.55
CA PRO A 124 -7.53 -10.75 -10.78
C PRO A 124 -7.70 -10.29 -9.32
N LEU A 125 -6.95 -9.28 -8.89
CA LEU A 125 -6.94 -8.82 -7.50
C LEU A 125 -8.06 -7.81 -7.22
N GLY A 126 -8.36 -6.96 -8.20
CA GLY A 126 -9.45 -5.99 -8.16
C GLY A 126 -10.33 -6.04 -9.40
N SER A 127 -11.08 -4.96 -9.62
CA SER A 127 -12.04 -4.81 -10.71
C SER A 127 -11.77 -3.58 -11.58
N ALA A 128 -10.66 -2.88 -11.35
CA ALA A 128 -10.31 -1.68 -12.09
C ALA A 128 -9.83 -1.99 -13.51
N SER A 129 -10.20 -1.14 -14.48
CA SER A 129 -9.52 -1.12 -15.78
C SER A 129 -8.16 -0.40 -15.71
N VAL A 130 -8.03 0.53 -14.77
CA VAL A 130 -6.80 1.24 -14.39
C VAL A 130 -6.79 1.36 -12.87
N ALA A 131 -5.73 0.92 -12.22
CA ALA A 131 -5.60 0.98 -10.77
C ALA A 131 -5.72 2.42 -10.23
N THR A 132 -6.50 2.59 -9.15
CA THR A 132 -6.69 3.88 -8.47
C THR A 132 -5.85 4.02 -7.20
N TRP A 133 -4.77 3.24 -7.09
CA TRP A 133 -3.83 3.34 -5.98
C TRP A 133 -3.29 4.78 -5.87
N VAL A 134 -3.11 5.24 -4.63
CA VAL A 134 -2.56 6.57 -4.34
C VAL A 134 -1.44 6.47 -3.31
N PRO A 135 -0.38 7.28 -3.44
CA PRO A 135 0.70 7.30 -2.47
C PRO A 135 0.25 7.91 -1.14
N LYS A 136 1.00 7.62 -0.08
CA LYS A 136 0.74 8.15 1.27
C LYS A 136 0.83 9.67 1.30
N GLN A 137 -0.17 10.31 1.92
CA GLN A 137 -0.29 11.78 2.01
C GLN A 137 0.08 12.35 3.38
N ASP A 138 0.11 11.52 4.42
CA ASP A 138 0.17 11.97 5.79
C ASP A 138 1.20 11.17 6.58
N ILE A 139 2.48 11.46 6.33
CA ILE A 139 3.63 10.71 6.84
C ILE A 139 4.35 11.54 7.90
N PRO A 140 4.45 11.07 9.15
CA PRO A 140 5.23 11.78 10.16
C PRO A 140 6.72 11.70 9.88
N VAL A 141 7.44 12.80 10.13
CA VAL A 141 8.89 12.81 10.25
C VAL A 141 9.27 12.43 11.68
N TYR A 142 10.05 11.36 11.83
CA TYR A 142 10.48 10.88 13.14
C TYR A 142 11.78 11.57 13.57
N SER A 143 11.89 11.89 14.87
CA SER A 143 13.13 12.35 15.51
C SER A 143 13.36 11.51 16.77
N GLY A 144 13.67 10.23 16.57
CA GLY A 144 13.68 9.22 17.63
C GLY A 144 12.40 8.38 17.65
N VAL A 145 12.09 7.76 18.79
CA VAL A 145 11.01 6.77 18.94
C VAL A 145 9.63 7.36 19.20
N ALA A 146 9.54 8.63 19.59
CA ALA A 146 8.26 9.29 19.90
C ALA A 146 7.78 10.13 18.70
N ILE A 147 6.50 10.01 18.37
CA ILE A 147 5.78 10.89 17.45
C ILE A 147 5.01 11.88 18.32
N ASP A 148 5.50 13.11 18.44
CA ASP A 148 4.74 14.15 19.13
C ASP A 148 3.55 14.62 18.26
N PRO A 149 2.41 15.02 18.83
CA PRO A 149 1.25 15.49 18.05
C PRO A 149 1.55 16.68 17.11
N GLY A 150 2.68 17.36 17.30
CA GLY A 150 3.15 18.47 16.47
C GLY A 150 4.32 18.13 15.55
N VAL A 151 4.69 16.86 15.35
CA VAL A 151 5.78 16.54 14.40
C VAL A 151 5.39 16.94 12.97
N PRO A 152 6.34 17.50 12.20
CA PRO A 152 6.14 17.77 10.79
C PRO A 152 5.68 16.51 10.04
N ARG A 153 4.72 16.70 9.14
CA ARG A 153 4.20 15.64 8.28
C ARG A 153 4.44 16.01 6.83
N TYR A 154 4.55 15.01 5.98
CA TYR A 154 4.71 15.21 4.54
C TYR A 154 3.84 14.23 3.76
N GLY A 155 3.51 14.63 2.54
CA GLY A 155 2.83 13.79 1.56
C GLY A 155 3.71 13.46 0.37
N CYS A 156 3.32 12.43 -0.36
CA CYS A 156 3.95 12.00 -1.60
C CYS A 156 2.99 12.12 -2.78
N ALA A 157 3.53 12.28 -3.98
CA ALA A 157 2.82 12.26 -5.24
C ALA A 157 3.58 11.38 -6.22
N CYS A 158 2.89 10.65 -7.07
CA CYS A 158 3.50 9.76 -8.05
C CYS A 158 2.93 10.03 -9.44
N MET A 159 3.76 9.93 -10.47
CA MET A 159 3.37 9.93 -11.88
C MET A 159 3.45 8.48 -12.38
N PRO A 160 2.31 7.77 -12.49
CA PRO A 160 2.29 6.42 -13.03
C PRO A 160 2.60 6.43 -14.53
N ASN A 161 3.21 5.36 -15.03
CA ASN A 161 3.68 5.20 -16.40
C ASN A 161 4.63 6.31 -16.86
N CYS A 162 5.49 6.78 -15.96
CA CYS A 162 6.43 7.87 -16.21
C CYS A 162 7.81 7.64 -15.57
N ALA A 163 8.81 8.31 -16.13
CA ALA A 163 10.07 8.62 -15.47
C ALA A 163 10.35 10.12 -15.60
N CYS A 164 10.70 10.77 -14.49
CA CYS A 164 10.90 12.21 -14.45
C CYS A 164 12.34 12.60 -14.11
N THR A 165 12.68 13.80 -14.56
CA THR A 165 13.91 14.51 -14.17
C THR A 165 13.51 15.84 -13.54
N LYS A 166 14.51 16.65 -13.17
CA LYS A 166 14.25 18.03 -12.73
C LYS A 166 13.52 18.89 -13.79
N LYS A 167 13.71 18.58 -15.08
CA LYS A 167 13.31 19.46 -16.20
C LYS A 167 12.08 18.97 -16.97
N SER A 168 11.86 17.66 -17.00
CA SER A 168 10.77 17.07 -17.77
C SER A 168 10.47 15.64 -17.31
N CYS A 169 9.26 15.19 -17.62
CA CYS A 169 8.86 13.79 -17.54
C CYS A 169 8.75 13.18 -18.94
N ARG A 170 9.05 11.88 -19.02
CA ARG A 170 8.69 11.01 -20.15
C ARG A 170 7.61 10.08 -19.65
N CYS A 171 6.48 10.05 -20.33
CA CYS A 171 5.27 9.36 -19.89
C CYS A 171 4.59 8.66 -21.06
N VAL A 172 3.86 7.58 -20.79
CA VAL A 172 3.03 6.94 -21.82
C VAL A 172 1.95 7.91 -22.33
N ASP A 173 1.39 8.75 -21.47
CA ASP A 173 0.44 9.80 -21.82
C ASP A 173 1.04 11.19 -21.53
N VAL A 174 0.98 12.10 -22.51
CA VAL A 174 1.41 13.51 -22.35
C VAL A 174 0.51 14.31 -21.43
N GLN A 175 -0.72 13.86 -21.20
CA GLN A 175 -1.68 14.45 -20.27
C GLN A 175 -1.60 13.82 -18.87
N GLN A 176 -0.62 12.95 -18.62
CA GLN A 176 -0.47 12.27 -17.33
C GLN A 176 -0.41 13.29 -16.19
N LYS A 177 -1.20 13.02 -15.15
CA LYS A 177 -1.23 13.79 -13.91
C LYS A 177 -0.67 12.96 -12.77
N ALA A 178 -0.12 13.65 -11.77
CA ALA A 178 0.31 12.99 -10.56
C ALA A 178 -0.90 12.50 -9.77
N VAL A 179 -0.78 11.32 -9.17
CA VAL A 179 -1.70 10.77 -8.17
C VAL A 179 -1.15 11.03 -6.77
N GLY A 180 -2.06 11.31 -5.84
CA GLY A 180 -1.70 11.84 -4.53
C GLY A 180 -1.31 13.31 -4.61
N SER A 181 -2.04 14.17 -3.92
CA SER A 181 -1.61 15.55 -3.72
C SER A 181 -2.15 16.11 -2.41
N SER A 182 -1.26 16.53 -1.53
CA SER A 182 -1.47 17.69 -0.67
C SER A 182 -0.82 18.92 -1.32
N GLU A 183 -1.18 20.14 -0.89
CA GLU A 183 -0.51 21.38 -1.33
C GLU A 183 1.01 21.39 -1.08
N GLU A 184 1.49 20.48 -0.23
CA GLU A 184 2.88 20.27 0.16
C GLU A 184 3.58 19.19 -0.69
N ALA A 185 2.85 18.38 -1.46
CA ALA A 185 3.45 17.32 -2.26
C ALA A 185 4.37 17.88 -3.36
N ALA A 186 5.50 17.22 -3.58
CA ALA A 186 6.58 17.73 -4.43
C ALA A 186 6.16 17.95 -5.90
N LYS A 187 6.65 19.06 -6.49
CA LYS A 187 6.25 19.52 -7.83
C LYS A 187 6.92 18.69 -8.92
N PHE A 188 6.10 18.10 -9.78
CA PHE A 188 6.57 17.51 -11.05
C PHE A 188 6.81 18.62 -12.09
N PRO A 189 7.77 18.45 -13.02
CA PRO A 189 7.97 19.40 -14.09
C PRO A 189 6.74 19.43 -15.02
N SER A 190 6.37 20.62 -15.50
CA SER A 190 5.24 20.79 -16.42
C SER A 190 5.49 20.23 -17.82
N LYS A 191 6.76 20.05 -18.19
CA LYS A 191 7.15 19.53 -19.50
C LYS A 191 7.04 18.01 -19.52
N VAL A 192 6.07 17.49 -20.28
CA VAL A 192 5.86 16.05 -20.45
C VAL A 192 6.05 15.69 -21.92
N TYR A 193 6.74 14.57 -22.17
CA TYR A 193 6.95 13.98 -23.48
C TYR A 193 6.34 12.58 -23.53
N GLU A 194 5.78 12.21 -24.68
CA GLU A 194 5.30 10.85 -24.91
C GLU A 194 6.48 9.88 -25.04
N ASP A 195 6.41 8.75 -24.33
CA ASP A 195 7.36 7.65 -24.39
C ASP A 195 6.69 6.37 -23.92
N SER A 196 6.29 5.51 -24.87
CA SER A 196 5.60 4.24 -24.58
C SER A 196 6.47 3.25 -23.79
N ASN A 197 7.79 3.42 -23.78
CA ASN A 197 8.70 2.56 -23.00
C ASN A 197 8.61 2.79 -21.49
N LYS A 198 7.79 3.76 -21.06
CA LYS A 198 7.57 4.09 -19.65
C LYS A 198 6.38 3.35 -19.04
N ALA A 199 5.71 2.48 -19.80
CA ALA A 199 4.64 1.65 -19.28
C ALA A 199 5.14 0.77 -18.12
N GLY A 200 4.38 0.76 -17.01
CA GLY A 200 4.73 0.02 -15.80
C GLY A 200 5.82 0.67 -14.94
N GLU A 201 6.39 1.81 -15.35
CA GLU A 201 7.28 2.60 -14.48
C GLU A 201 6.47 3.61 -13.66
N CYS A 202 7.00 4.01 -12.51
CA CYS A 202 6.49 5.16 -11.77
C CYS A 202 7.63 6.07 -11.36
N ASP A 203 7.33 7.37 -11.26
CA ASP A 203 8.21 8.36 -10.64
C ASP A 203 7.47 9.00 -9.48
N CYS A 204 8.04 8.95 -8.27
CA CYS A 204 7.42 9.48 -7.07
C CYS A 204 8.27 10.59 -6.47
N LYS A 205 7.60 11.55 -5.83
CA LYS A 205 8.24 12.62 -5.07
C LYS A 205 7.46 12.86 -3.78
N CYS A 206 8.14 13.29 -2.74
CA CYS A 206 7.53 13.63 -1.46
C CYS A 206 7.97 15.02 -1.01
N ALA A 207 7.15 15.71 -0.20
CA ALA A 207 7.49 17.05 0.30
C ALA A 207 8.90 17.05 0.92
N GLY A 208 9.67 18.10 0.66
CA GLY A 208 11.05 18.23 1.16
C GLY A 208 12.16 17.80 0.19
N GLN A 209 11.84 17.37 -1.04
CA GLN A 209 12.82 17.31 -2.14
C GLN A 209 12.41 18.22 -3.30
N ASP A 210 13.17 19.29 -3.51
CA ASP A 210 13.09 20.10 -4.72
C ASP A 210 13.55 19.26 -5.91
N ALA A 211 12.67 19.19 -6.92
CA ALA A 211 12.93 18.57 -8.22
C ALA A 211 14.31 18.93 -8.75
#